data_AF-A0A7V2SY42-F1
#
_entry.id   AF-A0A7V2SY42-F1
#
_cell.length_a   1.000
_cell.length_b   1.000
_cell.length_c   1.000
_cell.angle_alpha   90.00
_cell.angle_beta   90.00
_cell.angle_gamma   90.00
#
_symmetry.space_group_name_H-M   'P 1'
#
loop_
_entity.id
_entity.type
_entity.pdbx_description
1 polymer ?
#
loop_
_entity_poly.entity_id
_entity_poly.type
_entity_poly.pdbx_seq_one_letter_code
_entity_poly.pdbx_strand_id
1 'polypeptide(L)' 'GLTRDEAEGLVLDVCEKTRDNTSSMLQDVLKGTHTEIDYINGAVVEMGKRYGVDVETNQILTSLVKALSKKHIDKTQSL' A
#
# COMPACT_ATOMS: atom_id res chain seq x y z
N GLY A 1 2.87 14.32 -18.20
CA GLY A 1 2.98 13.19 -17.28
C GLY A 1 4.38 12.63 -17.38
N LEU A 2 4.83 11.92 -16.34
CA LEU A 2 6.11 11.20 -16.38
C LEU A 2 6.00 10.03 -17.39
N THR A 3 7.11 9.75 -18.07
CA THR A 3 7.29 8.47 -18.76
C THR A 3 7.43 7.34 -17.75
N ARG A 4 7.29 6.10 -18.23
CA ARG A 4 7.49 4.91 -17.40
C ARG A 4 8.91 4.89 -16.80
N ASP A 5 9.93 5.14 -17.61
CA ASP A 5 11.33 5.07 -17.20
C ASP A 5 11.65 6.15 -16.15
N GLU A 6 11.09 7.35 -16.29
CA GLU A 6 11.23 8.40 -15.27
C GLU A 6 10.56 8.00 -13.94
N ALA A 7 9.36 7.41 -14.00
CA ALA A 7 8.67 6.95 -12.80
C ALA A 7 9.43 5.80 -12.10
N GLU A 8 9.95 4.84 -12.86
CA GLU A 8 10.76 3.74 -12.33
C GLU A 8 12.07 4.26 -11.73
N GLY A 9 12.74 5.20 -12.40
CA GLY A 9 13.96 5.83 -11.89
C GLY A 9 13.75 6.51 -10.54
N LEU A 10 12.63 7.22 -10.35
CA LEU A 10 12.29 7.85 -9.07
C LEU A 10 12.07 6.82 -7.95
N VAL A 11 11.39 5.72 -8.24
CA VAL A 11 11.16 4.64 -7.26
C VAL A 11 12.49 4.02 -6.83
N LEU A 12 13.37 3.71 -7.78
CA LEU A 12 14.68 3.11 -7.49
C LEU A 12 15.58 4.05 -6.69
N ASP A 13 15.56 5.35 -7.00
CA ASP A 13 16.32 6.37 -6.26
C ASP A 13 15.88 6.48 -4.80
N VAL A 14 14.56 6.43 -4.53
CA VAL A 14 14.04 6.38 -3.16
C VAL A 14 14.50 5.12 -2.45
N CYS A 15 14.40 3.95 -3.10
CA CYS A 15 14.86 2.69 -2.52
C CYS A 15 16.33 2.72 -2.12
N GLU A 16 17.20 3.29 -2.96
CA GLU A 16 18.63 3.40 -2.64
C GLU A 16 18.87 4.39 -1.49
N LYS A 17 18.25 5.58 -1.53
CA LYS A 17 18.42 6.61 -0.50
C LYS A 17 17.89 6.20 0.87
N THR A 18 16.90 5.32 0.92
CA THR A 18 16.27 4.88 2.16
C THR A 18 16.53 3.40 2.48
N ARG A 19 17.58 2.81 1.91
CA ARG A 19 17.91 1.38 2.04
C ARG A 19 18.02 0.88 3.49
N ASP A 20 18.50 1.71 4.40
CA ASP A 20 18.68 1.37 5.82
C ASP A 20 17.48 1.81 6.68
N ASN A 21 16.47 2.42 6.08
CA ASN A 21 15.29 2.90 6.78
C ASN A 21 14.25 1.79 6.97
N THR A 22 13.59 1.78 8.12
CA THR A 22 12.41 0.95 8.34
C THR A 22 11.15 1.74 8.02
N SER A 23 10.34 1.25 7.07
CA SER A 23 9.08 1.92 6.71
C SER A 23 8.13 2.04 7.91
N SER A 24 7.38 3.14 7.99
CA SER A 24 6.38 3.37 9.05
C SER A 24 5.36 2.23 9.11
N MET A 25 4.89 1.76 7.95
CA MET A 25 3.95 0.65 7.85
C MET A 25 4.49 -0.66 8.44
N LEU A 26 5.77 -0.98 8.26
CA LEU A 26 6.39 -2.14 8.90
C LEU A 26 6.47 -1.94 10.42
N GLN A 27 6.82 -0.73 10.88
CA GLN A 27 6.84 -0.42 12.31
C GLN A 27 5.45 -0.57 12.94
N ASP A 28 4.38 -0.18 12.22
CA ASP A 28 3.01 -0.34 12.69
C ASP A 28 2.61 -1.82 12.82
N VAL A 29 2.96 -2.64 11.83
CA VAL A 29 2.76 -4.10 11.90
C VAL A 29 3.46 -4.68 13.12
N LEU A 30 4.74 -4.31 13.34
CA LEU A 30 5.53 -4.81 14.47
C LEU A 30 4.97 -4.34 15.83
N LYS A 31 4.45 -3.11 15.90
CA LYS A 31 3.79 -2.55 17.10
C LYS A 31 2.36 -3.06 17.29
N GLY A 32 1.77 -3.70 16.29
CA GLY A 32 0.36 -4.11 16.29
C GLY A 32 -0.61 -2.93 16.23
N THR A 33 -0.18 -1.80 15.67
CA THR A 33 -1.02 -0.60 15.45
C THR A 33 -1.67 -0.64 14.07
N HIS A 34 -2.53 0.35 13.79
CA HIS A 34 -3.16 0.48 12.47
C HIS A 34 -2.12 0.97 11.46
N THR A 35 -2.11 0.38 10.28
CA THR A 35 -1.28 0.81 9.15
C THR A 35 -2.03 1.79 8.26
N GLU A 36 -1.30 2.59 7.50
CA GLU A 36 -1.87 3.51 6.49
C GLU A 36 -2.23 2.79 5.16
N ILE A 37 -2.31 1.46 5.13
CA ILE A 37 -2.45 0.67 3.90
C ILE A 37 -3.68 1.04 3.07
N ASP A 38 -4.80 1.35 3.73
CA ASP A 38 -6.05 1.76 3.06
C ASP A 38 -5.92 3.11 2.36
N TYR A 39 -5.10 4.02 2.91
CA TYR A 39 -4.92 5.36 2.36
C TYR A 39 -3.89 5.41 1.24
N ILE A 40 -2.99 4.43 1.16
CA ILE A 40 -1.96 4.34 0.12
C ILE A 40 -2.42 3.39 -0.99
N ASN A 41 -2.30 2.08 -0.77
CA ASN A 41 -2.66 1.09 -1.80
C ASN A 41 -4.17 0.96 -1.94
N GLY A 42 -4.93 1.06 -0.83
CA GLY A 42 -6.39 1.04 -0.87
C GLY A 42 -6.99 2.17 -1.71
N ALA A 43 -6.42 3.38 -1.64
CA ALA A 43 -6.80 4.50 -2.48
C ALA A 43 -6.54 4.23 -3.97
N VAL A 44 -5.40 3.61 -4.32
CA VAL A 44 -5.12 3.19 -5.70
C VAL A 44 -6.13 2.14 -6.18
N VAL A 45 -6.54 1.20 -5.31
CA VAL A 45 -7.58 0.22 -5.62
C VAL A 45 -8.93 0.88 -5.87
N GLU A 46 -9.33 1.85 -5.04
CA GLU A 46 -10.58 2.60 -5.26
C GLU A 46 -10.55 3.35 -6.60
N MET A 47 -9.43 4.00 -6.90
CA MET A 47 -9.25 4.73 -8.17
C MET A 47 -9.27 3.77 -9.36
N GLY A 48 -8.57 2.63 -9.29
CA GLY A 48 -8.58 1.62 -10.34
C GLY A 48 -10.00 1.14 -10.66
N LYS A 49 -10.81 0.86 -9.62
CA LYS A 49 -12.23 0.52 -9.78
C LYS A 49 -13.03 1.63 -10.44
N ARG A 50 -12.82 2.88 -10.01
CA ARG A 50 -13.54 4.06 -10.53
C ARG A 50 -13.28 4.30 -12.02
N TYR A 51 -12.06 4.07 -12.47
CA TYR A 51 -11.65 4.34 -13.86
C TYR A 51 -11.54 3.09 -14.74
N GLY A 52 -11.87 1.90 -14.22
CA GLY A 52 -11.76 0.64 -14.95
C GLY A 52 -10.32 0.24 -15.27
N VAL A 53 -9.35 0.63 -14.43
CA VAL A 53 -7.93 0.30 -14.57
C VAL A 53 -7.59 -0.88 -13.66
N ASP A 54 -6.96 -1.90 -14.23
CA ASP A 54 -6.49 -3.04 -13.46
C ASP A 54 -5.30 -2.66 -12.57
N VAL A 55 -5.39 -3.05 -11.30
CA VAL A 55 -4.43 -2.74 -10.24
C VAL A 55 -4.28 -3.92 -9.28
N GLU A 56 -4.32 -5.14 -9.81
CA GLU A 56 -4.26 -6.40 -9.07
C GLU A 56 -3.14 -6.43 -8.01
N THR A 57 -1.94 -5.98 -8.36
CA THR A 57 -0.81 -5.89 -7.40
C THR A 57 -1.15 -5.08 -6.16
N ASN A 58 -1.83 -3.94 -6.31
CA ASN A 58 -2.23 -3.11 -5.17
C ASN A 58 -3.31 -3.80 -4.32
N GLN A 59 -4.21 -4.56 -4.94
CA GLN A 59 -5.25 -5.31 -4.22
C GLN A 59 -4.64 -6.42 -3.36
N ILE A 60 -3.69 -7.17 -3.93
CA ILE A 60 -2.97 -8.23 -3.22
C ILE A 60 -2.17 -7.64 -2.06
N LEU A 61 -1.36 -6.60 -2.30
CA LEU A 61 -0.55 -5.95 -1.27
C LEU A 61 -1.41 -5.38 -0.13
N THR A 62 -2.54 -4.74 -0.47
CA THR A 62 -3.49 -4.24 0.53
C THR A 62 -3.98 -5.37 1.42
N SER A 63 -4.41 -6.48 0.83
CA SER A 63 -4.96 -7.63 1.55
C SER A 63 -3.91 -8.29 2.46
N LEU A 64 -2.67 -8.44 1.98
CA LEU A 64 -1.58 -9.03 2.75
C LEU A 64 -1.22 -8.17 3.97
N VAL A 65 -1.07 -6.86 3.80
CA VAL A 65 -0.73 -5.96 4.92
C VAL A 65 -1.88 -5.86 5.93
N LYS A 66 -3.14 -5.87 5.48
CA LYS A 66 -4.29 -5.98 6.39
C LYS A 66 -4.24 -7.26 7.22
N ALA A 67 -3.92 -8.39 6.62
CA ALA A 67 -3.80 -9.67 7.33
C ALA A 67 -2.67 -9.68 8.36
N LEU A 68 -1.56 -8.97 8.10
CA LEU A 68 -0.46 -8.79 9.06
C LEU A 68 -0.81 -7.81 10.19
N SER A 69 -1.73 -6.87 9.95
CA SER A 69 -2.12 -5.84 10.89
C SER A 69 -3.15 -6.37 11.90
N LYS A 70 -2.76 -6.57 13.17
CA LYS A 70 -3.60 -7.15 14.24
C LYS A 70 -4.92 -6.42 14.54
N LYS A 71 -5.16 -5.23 13.97
CA LYS A 71 -6.35 -4.39 14.20
C LYS A 71 -7.21 -4.10 12.97
N HIS A 72 -6.94 -4.71 11.82
CA HIS A 72 -7.83 -4.61 10.66
C HIS A 72 -9.03 -5.57 10.81
N ILE A 73 -9.97 -5.20 11.67
CA ILE A 73 -11.34 -5.73 11.61
C ILE A 73 -12.10 -4.80 10.68
N ASP A 74 -12.40 -5.27 9.46
CA ASP A 74 -13.26 -4.54 8.52
C ASP A 74 -14.66 -4.35 9.15
N LYS A 75 -15.08 -3.09 9.30
CA LYS A 75 -16.46 -2.72 9.69
C LYS A 75 -17.45 -2.78 8.51
N THR A 76 -17.17 -3.55 7.46
CA THR A 76 -18.01 -3.57 6.24
C THR A 76 -18.42 -4.97 5.80
N GLN A 77 -18.52 -5.90 6.75
CA GLN A 77 -19.39 -7.07 6.64
C GLN A 77 -20.29 -7.16 7.88
N SER A 78 -21.18 -6.18 8.04
CA SER A 78 -22.48 -6.49 8.63
C SER A 78 -23.35 -7.00 7.48
N LEU A 79 -23.91 -8.19 7.69
CA LEU A 79 -24.97 -8.81 6.89
C LEU A 79 -26.16 -7.86 6.69
#